data_AF-A0A2W7PL28-F1
#
_entry.id   AF-A0A2W7PL28-F1
#
_cell.length_a   1.000
_cell.length_b   1.000
_cell.length_c   1.000
_cell.angle_alpha   90.00
_cell.angle_beta   90.00
_cell.angle_gamma   90.00
#
_symmetry.space_group_name_H-M   'P 1'
#
loop_
_entity.id
_entity.type
_entity.pdbx_description
1 polymer ?
#
loop_
_entity_poly.entity_id
_entity_poly.type
_entity_poly.pdbx_seq_one_letter_code
_entity_poly.pdbx_strand_id
1 'polypeptide(L)'
;MVGVIAARAACTIMQLVQARDGRSEQDSSSAFSPSEIQALDALLPELEGKTTLQKNPHPPETLAWAAWIIAKFGGWDGYPKSKPPGPITSRHGLQYFKSLTHGWRLRNV
;
A
#
# COMPACT_ATOMS: atom_id res chain seq x y z
N MET A 1 16.17 -5.63 -19.85
CA MET A 1 14.80 -5.81 -19.30
C MET A 1 14.73 -5.61 -17.78
N VAL A 2 15.72 -6.05 -16.98
CA VAL A 2 15.72 -5.92 -15.50
C VAL A 2 15.70 -4.47 -14.99
N GLY A 3 16.37 -3.54 -15.68
CA GLY A 3 16.40 -2.12 -15.29
C GLY A 3 15.04 -1.40 -15.30
N VAL A 4 14.13 -1.77 -16.21
CA VAL A 4 12.80 -1.15 -16.32
C VAL A 4 11.89 -1.56 -15.16
N ILE A 5 12.01 -2.80 -14.69
CA ILE A 5 11.23 -3.33 -13.56
C ILE A 5 11.69 -2.69 -12.25
N ALA A 6 13.01 -2.55 -12.04
CA ALA A 6 13.56 -1.90 -10.86
C ALA A 6 13.19 -0.40 -10.80
N ALA A 7 13.25 0.31 -11.94
CA ALA A 7 12.86 1.71 -12.03
C ALA A 7 11.37 1.91 -11.72
N ARG A 8 10.50 1.02 -12.22
CA ARG A 8 9.06 1.06 -11.91
C ARG A 8 8.81 0.82 -10.42
N ALA A 9 9.47 -0.15 -9.80
CA ALA A 9 9.33 -0.42 -8.38
C ALA A 9 9.76 0.77 -7.50
N ALA A 10 10.89 1.40 -7.84
CA ALA A 10 11.36 2.61 -7.15
C ALA A 10 10.38 3.78 -7.32
N CYS A 11 9.84 3.97 -8.52
CA CYS A 11 8.83 4.98 -8.80
C CYS A 11 7.57 4.75 -7.95
N THR A 12 7.05 3.52 -7.90
CA THR A 12 5.90 3.17 -7.05
C THR A 12 6.18 3.45 -5.57
N ILE A 13 7.35 3.10 -5.06
CA ILE A 13 7.73 3.40 -3.67
C ILE A 13 7.67 4.92 -3.41
N MET A 14 8.21 5.73 -4.32
CA MET A 14 8.17 7.18 -4.19
C MET A 14 6.75 7.73 -4.29
N GLN A 15 5.92 7.22 -5.20
CA GLN A 15 4.50 7.59 -5.31
C GLN A 15 3.76 7.35 -3.99
N LEU A 16 3.97 6.20 -3.34
CA LEU A 16 3.39 5.89 -2.03
C LEU A 16 3.89 6.84 -0.94
N VAL A 17 5.19 7.12 -0.92
CA VAL A 17 5.81 8.04 0.05
C VAL A 17 5.27 9.45 -0.08
N GLN A 18 4.99 9.92 -1.29
CA GLN A 18 4.44 11.26 -1.52
C GLN A 18 2.94 11.34 -1.24
N ALA A 19 2.19 10.27 -1.53
CA ALA A 19 0.74 10.24 -1.29
C ALA A 19 0.36 9.97 0.17
N ARG A 20 1.29 9.50 1.02
CA ARG A 20 1.01 9.04 2.40
C ARG A 20 0.37 10.07 3.33
N ASP A 21 0.46 11.36 3.01
CA ASP A 21 -0.15 12.42 3.82
C ASP A 21 -1.62 12.70 3.45
N GLY A 22 -2.15 12.02 2.42
CA GLY A 22 -3.53 12.15 1.99
C GLY A 22 -3.87 13.49 1.33
N ARG A 23 -2.88 14.32 0.99
CA ARG A 23 -3.12 15.62 0.36
C ARG A 23 -3.38 15.54 -1.15
N SER A 24 -3.05 14.41 -1.76
CA SER A 24 -3.26 14.18 -3.18
C SER A 24 -4.47 13.28 -3.39
N GLU A 25 -5.39 13.67 -4.26
CA GLU A 25 -6.55 12.87 -4.70
C GLU A 25 -6.17 11.83 -5.78
N GLN A 26 -4.92 11.37 -5.76
CA GLN A 26 -4.43 10.46 -6.78
C GLN A 26 -5.06 9.08 -6.63
N ASP A 27 -5.49 8.50 -7.74
CA ASP A 27 -6.09 7.18 -7.79
C ASP A 27 -5.01 6.07 -7.66
N SER A 28 -5.32 5.01 -6.92
CA SER A 28 -4.44 3.85 -6.71
C SER A 28 -4.13 3.08 -8.00
N SER A 29 -4.98 3.18 -9.02
CA SER A 29 -4.79 2.61 -10.37
C SER A 29 -3.53 3.13 -11.08
N SER A 30 -3.01 4.28 -10.66
CA SER A 30 -1.73 4.82 -11.14
C SER A 30 -0.52 3.95 -10.77
N ALA A 31 -0.62 3.16 -9.69
CA ALA A 31 0.45 2.33 -9.14
C ALA A 31 0.12 0.83 -9.11
N PHE A 32 -1.17 0.48 -9.04
CA PHE A 32 -1.65 -0.89 -8.86
C PHE A 32 -2.62 -1.32 -9.97
N SER A 33 -2.59 -2.60 -10.29
CA SER A 33 -3.60 -3.20 -11.17
C SER A 33 -4.94 -3.39 -10.46
N PRO A 34 -6.07 -3.51 -11.19
CA PRO A 34 -7.38 -3.74 -10.58
C PRO A 34 -7.43 -4.96 -9.64
N SER A 35 -6.75 -6.06 -9.99
CA SER A 35 -6.65 -7.23 -9.12
C SER A 35 -5.89 -6.97 -7.82
N GLU A 36 -4.90 -6.08 -7.87
CA GLU A 36 -4.14 -5.68 -6.69
C GLU A 36 -4.95 -4.73 -5.81
N ILE A 37 -5.73 -3.83 -6.40
CA ILE A 37 -6.65 -2.96 -5.66
C ILE A 37 -7.69 -3.81 -4.91
N GLN A 38 -8.28 -4.82 -5.56
CA GLN A 38 -9.19 -5.76 -4.90
C GLN A 38 -8.50 -6.53 -3.75
N ALA A 39 -7.25 -6.93 -3.95
CA ALA A 39 -6.49 -7.60 -2.89
C ALA A 39 -6.19 -6.66 -1.71
N LEU A 40 -5.87 -5.39 -1.97
CA LEU A 40 -5.67 -4.37 -0.93
C LEU A 40 -6.95 -4.19 -0.12
N ASP A 41 -8.10 -4.07 -0.79
CA ASP A 41 -9.41 -3.93 -0.14
C ASP A 41 -9.78 -5.15 0.71
N ALA A 42 -9.57 -6.35 0.18
CA ALA A 42 -9.83 -7.58 0.90
C ALA A 42 -8.91 -7.80 2.12
N LEU A 43 -7.68 -7.27 2.07
CA LEU A 43 -6.70 -7.40 3.16
C LEU A 43 -6.77 -6.26 4.18
N LEU A 44 -7.43 -5.14 3.85
CA LEU A 44 -7.55 -3.99 4.74
C LEU A 44 -8.13 -4.36 6.13
N PRO A 45 -9.21 -5.15 6.27
CA PRO A 45 -9.78 -5.49 7.57
C PRO A 45 -8.83 -6.23 8.52
N GLU A 46 -7.87 -6.98 7.97
CA GLU A 46 -6.85 -7.71 8.75
C GLU A 46 -5.77 -6.77 9.32
N LEU A 47 -5.61 -5.59 8.71
CA LEU A 47 -4.61 -4.60 9.10
C LEU A 47 -5.18 -3.51 10.01
N GLU A 48 -6.49 -3.27 9.95
CA GLU A 48 -7.16 -2.32 10.80
C GLU A 48 -7.17 -2.81 12.25
N GLY A 49 -6.76 -1.92 13.16
CA GLY A 49 -6.85 -2.20 14.58
C GLY A 49 -8.26 -2.02 15.13
N LYS A 50 -8.42 -2.32 16.42
CA LYS A 50 -9.72 -2.21 17.13
C LYS A 50 -10.17 -0.76 17.32
N THR A 51 -9.25 0.19 17.27
CA THR A 51 -9.53 1.60 17.57
C THR A 51 -9.67 2.42 16.28
N THR A 52 -10.47 3.49 16.32
CA THR A 52 -10.65 4.41 15.18
C THR A 52 -9.31 5.00 14.69
N LEU A 53 -8.34 5.18 15.57
CA LEU A 53 -7.00 5.69 15.23
C LEU A 53 -6.13 4.67 14.50
N GLN A 54 -6.50 3.40 14.51
CA GLN A 54 -5.81 2.31 13.82
C GLN A 54 -6.54 1.89 12.54
N LYS A 55 -7.59 2.61 12.15
CA LYS A 55 -8.28 2.44 10.86
C LYS A 55 -7.64 3.32 9.81
N ASN A 56 -7.82 2.95 8.56
CA ASN A 56 -7.34 3.75 7.44
C ASN A 56 -8.21 5.02 7.31
N PRO A 57 -7.64 6.24 7.47
CA PRO A 57 -8.41 7.47 7.41
C PRO A 57 -8.67 7.94 5.96
N HIS A 58 -8.03 7.31 4.98
CA HIS A 58 -8.07 7.76 3.59
C HIS A 58 -9.25 7.14 2.83
N PRO A 59 -9.82 7.87 1.85
CA PRO A 59 -10.90 7.33 1.02
C PRO A 59 -10.45 6.06 0.27
N PRO A 60 -11.30 5.03 0.15
CA PRO A 60 -10.98 3.81 -0.59
C PRO A 60 -10.48 4.09 -2.01
N GLU A 61 -9.64 3.19 -2.53
CA GLU A 61 -9.04 3.25 -3.88
C GLU A 61 -8.18 4.48 -4.19
N THR A 62 -7.96 5.37 -3.22
CA THR A 62 -6.94 6.43 -3.36
C THR A 62 -5.53 5.88 -3.16
N LEU A 63 -4.54 6.56 -3.71
CA LEU A 63 -3.14 6.19 -3.53
C LEU A 63 -2.69 6.36 -2.07
N ALA A 64 -3.28 7.31 -1.35
CA ALA A 64 -3.04 7.48 0.09
C ALA A 64 -3.58 6.29 0.89
N TRP A 65 -4.77 5.80 0.54
CA TRP A 65 -5.34 4.57 1.11
C TRP A 65 -4.44 3.36 0.87
N ALA A 66 -3.95 3.19 -0.37
CA ALA A 66 -3.01 2.12 -0.69
C ALA A 66 -1.67 2.29 0.05
N ALA A 67 -1.15 3.52 0.16
CA ALA A 67 0.08 3.82 0.89
C ALA A 67 -0.02 3.47 2.37
N TRP A 68 -1.16 3.70 3.00
CA TRP A 68 -1.42 3.31 4.38
C TRP A 68 -1.38 1.78 4.55
N ILE A 69 -2.08 1.04 3.70
CA ILE A 69 -2.11 -0.44 3.71
C ILE A 69 -0.71 -1.02 3.51
N ILE A 70 0.02 -0.53 2.51
CA ILE A 70 1.39 -0.96 2.24
C ILE A 70 2.30 -0.62 3.42
N ALA A 71 2.16 0.55 4.04
CA ALA A 71 2.93 0.90 5.22
C ALA A 71 2.69 -0.06 6.40
N LYS A 72 1.44 -0.50 6.63
CA LYS A 72 1.12 -1.50 7.66
C LYS A 72 1.83 -2.83 7.40
N PHE A 73 1.82 -3.32 6.16
CA PHE A 73 2.62 -4.50 5.78
C PHE A 73 4.14 -4.28 5.97
N GLY A 74 4.60 -3.03 5.85
CA GLY A 74 5.99 -2.63 6.08
C GLY A 74 6.39 -2.54 7.55
N GLY A 75 5.50 -2.85 8.49
CA GLY A 75 5.75 -2.80 9.93
C GLY A 75 5.48 -1.42 10.56
N TRP A 76 4.74 -0.54 9.88
CA TRP A 76 4.30 0.72 10.48
C TRP A 76 3.14 0.51 11.47
N ASP A 77 3.17 1.26 12.56
CA ASP A 77 2.19 1.12 13.64
C ASP A 77 0.79 1.62 13.26
N GLY A 78 0.67 2.51 12.28
CA GLY A 78 -0.59 3.04 11.78
C GLY A 78 -1.07 4.30 12.49
N TYR A 79 -0.30 4.83 13.46
CA TYR A 79 -0.77 5.96 14.27
C TYR A 79 -0.53 7.30 13.57
N PRO A 80 -1.52 8.22 13.55
CA PRO A 80 -1.38 9.54 12.93
C PRO A 80 -0.24 10.40 13.51
N LYS A 81 0.10 10.18 14.79
CA LYS A 81 1.17 10.90 15.50
C LYS A 81 2.55 10.27 15.34
N SER A 82 2.62 9.04 14.84
CA SER A 82 3.89 8.35 14.64
C SER A 82 4.64 8.92 13.45
N LYS A 83 5.95 8.66 13.41
CA LYS A 83 6.77 9.06 12.26
C LYS A 83 6.14 8.46 10.99
N PRO A 84 5.89 9.29 9.94
CA PRO A 84 5.24 8.80 8.74
C PRO A 84 6.12 7.75 8.04
N PRO A 85 5.52 6.77 7.35
CA PRO A 85 6.23 5.64 6.77
C PRO A 85 7.21 6.12 5.70
N GLY A 86 8.49 5.76 5.87
CA GLY A 86 9.55 6.13 4.93
C GLY A 86 9.61 5.24 3.68
N PRO A 87 10.55 5.52 2.76
CA PRO A 87 10.77 4.68 1.58
C PRO A 87 11.12 3.23 1.91
N ILE A 88 11.86 2.98 3.00
CA ILE A 88 12.23 1.61 3.43
C ILE A 88 11.00 0.83 3.89
N THR A 89 10.18 1.42 4.76
CA THR A 89 8.90 0.84 5.20
C THR A 89 8.00 0.53 4.02
N SER A 90 7.87 1.48 3.08
CA SER A 90 7.06 1.32 1.88
C SER A 90 7.60 0.20 0.97
N ARG A 91 8.93 0.08 0.82
CA ARG A 91 9.58 -1.01 0.09
C ARG A 91 9.28 -2.37 0.70
N HIS A 92 9.44 -2.52 2.02
CA HIS A 92 9.16 -3.78 2.72
C HIS A 92 7.70 -4.19 2.57
N GLY A 93 6.78 -3.24 2.77
CA GLY A 93 5.36 -3.47 2.60
C GLY A 93 4.99 -3.87 1.17
N LEU A 94 5.55 -3.18 0.17
CA LEU A 94 5.30 -3.49 -1.23
C LEU A 94 5.84 -4.87 -1.59
N GLN A 95 7.02 -5.24 -1.10
CA GLN A 95 7.59 -6.57 -1.31
C GLN A 95 6.70 -7.66 -0.68
N TYR A 96 6.24 -7.46 0.55
CA TYR A 96 5.36 -8.40 1.24
C TYR A 96 4.02 -8.55 0.50
N PHE A 97 3.41 -7.44 0.10
CA PHE A 97 2.17 -7.43 -0.67
C PHE A 97 2.31 -8.15 -2.03
N LYS A 98 3.41 -7.94 -2.75
CA LYS A 98 3.67 -8.65 -4.02
C LYS A 98 3.81 -10.17 -3.82
N SER A 99 4.39 -10.60 -2.70
CA SER A 99 4.44 -12.02 -2.34
C SER A 99 3.05 -12.60 -2.04
N LEU A 100 2.18 -11.86 -1.33
CA LEU A 100 0.80 -12.27 -1.04
C LEU A 100 -0.06 -12.36 -2.31
N THR A 101 0.03 -11.34 -3.17
CA THR A 101 -0.77 -11.29 -4.41
C THR A 101 -0.37 -12.35 -5.44
N HIS A 102 0.85 -12.89 -5.36
CA HIS A 102 1.22 -14.06 -6.14
C HIS A 102 0.32 -15.26 -5.81
N GLY A 103 0.01 -15.49 -4.54
CA GLY A 103 -0.95 -16.51 -4.10
C GLY A 103 -2.41 -16.15 -4.39
N TRP A 104 -2.77 -14.86 -4.28
CA TRP A 104 -4.13 -14.39 -4.57
C TRP A 104 -4.58 -14.70 -6.00
N ARG A 105 -3.67 -14.62 -6.99
CA ARG A 105 -3.98 -14.96 -8.39
C ARG A 105 -4.34 -16.43 -8.60
N LEU A 106 -3.94 -17.32 -7.70
CA LEU A 106 -4.24 -18.76 -7.76
C LEU A 106 -5.59 -19.11 -7.11
N ARG A 107 -6.30 -18.14 -6.51
CA ARG A 107 -7.59 -18.40 -5.86
C ARG A 107 -8.74 -18.67 -6.86
N ASN A 108 -8.61 -18.20 -8.10
CA ASN A 108 -9.64 -18.25 -9.14
C ASN A 108 -9.23 -19.08 -10.38
N VAL A 109 -8.27 -20.01 -10.24
CA VAL A 109 -7.91 -20.96 -11.31
C VAL A 109 -8.54 -22.32 -11.09
#